data_AF-A0A1Z9VRA5-F1
#
_entry.id   AF-A0A1Z9VRA5-F1
#
_cell.length_a   1.000
_cell.length_b   1.000
_cell.length_c   1.000
_cell.angle_alpha   90.00
_cell.angle_beta   90.00
_cell.angle_gamma   90.00
#
_symmetry.space_group_name_H-M   'P 1'
#
loop_
_entity.id
_entity.type
_entity.pdbx_description
1 polymer ?
#
loop_
_entity_poly.entity_id
_entity_poly.type
_entity_poly.pdbx_seq_one_letter_code
_entity_poly.pdbx_strand_id
1 'polypeptide(L)'
;MEFKIKSLLEKLQNYISIFRKKEKKKNHGEKNEETVEKMESAVRTILEGIGEDPTRAGLVDTPSRVTKALLYMTKGYHEGLSNIVGNAVFDEHHSEMVLLRDIDIFSLCEHHMVPFLGKVHIAYIPRSKVLGLSKLARIAEIFSRRLQVQERLTKQIAEAVEEAISPRGVAVVIQSTHMCMVMRGVEKSGSSTMTSSMRGCFKKQRYQEEFFALLGHPSLT
;
A
#
# COMPACT_ATOMS: atom_id res chain seq x y z
N MET A 1 -54.09 5.69 2.89
CA MET A 1 -53.00 5.45 3.86
C MET A 1 -51.66 5.15 3.16
N GLU A 2 -51.68 4.37 2.08
CA GLU A 2 -50.49 3.99 1.29
C GLU A 2 -49.70 5.16 0.65
N PHE A 3 -50.39 6.22 0.20
CA PHE A 3 -49.74 7.35 -0.47
C PHE A 3 -48.80 8.16 0.45
N LYS A 4 -49.14 8.27 1.74
CA LYS A 4 -48.29 8.93 2.76
C LYS A 4 -47.05 8.09 3.10
N ILE A 5 -47.15 6.76 3.04
CA ILE A 5 -46.05 5.84 3.31
C ILE A 5 -45.01 5.88 2.17
N LYS A 6 -45.45 5.88 0.90
CA LYS A 6 -44.54 6.04 -0.25
C LYS A 6 -43.75 7.35 -0.20
N SER A 7 -44.42 8.45 0.12
CA SER A 7 -43.77 9.76 0.24
C SER A 7 -42.74 9.82 1.38
N LEU A 8 -42.99 9.12 2.50
CA LEU A 8 -42.00 9.02 3.59
C LEU A 8 -40.79 8.18 3.18
N LEU A 9 -41.00 7.06 2.47
CA LEU A 9 -39.93 6.18 2.01
C LEU A 9 -39.01 6.87 1.00
N GLU A 10 -39.56 7.65 0.07
CA GLU A 10 -38.77 8.45 -0.88
C GLU A 10 -37.94 9.53 -0.17
N LYS A 11 -38.53 10.21 0.83
CA LYS A 11 -37.81 11.19 1.66
C LYS A 11 -36.67 10.53 2.44
N LEU A 12 -36.90 9.34 2.98
CA LEU A 12 -35.89 8.58 3.73
C LEU A 12 -34.75 8.12 2.80
N GLN A 13 -35.07 7.62 1.61
CA GLN A 13 -34.07 7.23 0.60
C GLN A 13 -33.23 8.43 0.13
N ASN A 14 -33.87 9.60 -0.06
CA ASN A 14 -33.15 10.82 -0.43
C ASN A 14 -32.25 11.30 0.72
N TYR A 15 -32.72 11.24 1.97
CA TYR A 15 -31.91 11.57 3.15
C TYR A 15 -30.69 10.64 3.29
N ILE A 16 -30.88 9.32 3.10
CA ILE A 16 -29.79 8.33 3.10
C ILE A 16 -28.81 8.59 1.94
N SER A 17 -29.29 8.97 0.76
CA SER A 17 -28.46 9.32 -0.40
C SER A 17 -27.61 10.57 -0.13
N ILE A 18 -28.21 11.62 0.44
CA ILE A 18 -27.52 12.86 0.84
C ILE A 18 -26.50 12.57 1.94
N PHE A 19 -26.85 11.74 2.93
CA PHE A 19 -25.95 11.34 4.00
C PHE A 19 -24.77 10.54 3.47
N ARG A 20 -25.00 9.55 2.58
CA ARG A 20 -23.94 8.79 1.90
C ARG A 20 -23.07 9.68 1.00
N LYS A 21 -23.63 10.70 0.34
CA LYS A 21 -22.85 11.69 -0.43
C LYS A 21 -21.99 12.56 0.51
N LYS A 22 -22.50 12.96 1.67
CA LYS A 22 -21.73 13.71 2.69
C LYS A 22 -20.63 12.85 3.31
N GLU A 23 -20.86 11.57 3.58
CA GLU A 23 -19.81 10.64 4.01
C GLU A 23 -18.77 10.37 2.92
N LYS A 24 -19.20 10.21 1.66
CA LYS A 24 -18.27 10.10 0.53
C LYS A 24 -17.41 11.36 0.34
N LYS A 25 -17.97 12.56 0.55
CA LYS A 25 -17.20 13.82 0.58
C LYS A 25 -16.25 13.91 1.77
N LYS A 26 -16.63 13.42 2.96
CA LYS A 26 -15.74 13.36 4.13
C LYS A 26 -14.58 12.36 3.99
N ASN A 27 -14.72 11.35 3.13
CA ASN A 27 -13.74 10.27 2.98
C ASN A 27 -12.80 10.41 1.78
N HIS A 28 -12.84 11.51 1.02
CA HIS A 28 -11.79 11.85 0.06
C HIS A 28 -11.02 13.05 0.59
N GLY A 29 -9.75 12.83 0.93
CA GLY A 29 -8.91 13.79 1.64
C GLY A 29 -8.67 15.09 0.88
N GLU A 30 -9.58 16.04 1.01
CA GLU A 30 -9.21 17.47 1.01
C GLU A 30 -8.33 17.68 2.25
N LYS A 31 -7.01 17.46 2.08
CA LYS A 31 -6.05 17.85 3.11
C LYS A 31 -6.14 19.37 3.23
N ASN A 32 -6.32 19.85 4.46
CA ASN A 32 -6.44 21.27 4.80
C ASN A 32 -5.32 22.05 4.10
N GLU A 33 -5.68 23.09 3.34
CA GLU A 33 -4.74 23.98 2.62
C GLU A 33 -3.62 24.47 3.56
N GLU A 34 -3.99 24.75 4.82
CA GLU A 34 -3.08 25.14 5.89
C GLU A 34 -1.98 24.08 6.16
N THR A 35 -2.28 22.79 6.00
CA THR A 35 -1.30 21.71 6.16
C THR A 35 -0.32 21.67 4.99
N VAL A 36 -0.79 21.94 3.77
CA VAL A 36 0.06 21.98 2.58
C VAL A 36 1.04 23.15 2.67
N GLU A 37 0.56 24.33 3.05
CA GLU A 37 1.40 25.52 3.26
C GLU A 37 2.48 25.28 4.32
N LYS A 38 2.12 24.64 5.44
CA LYS A 38 3.08 24.25 6.49
C LYS A 38 4.18 23.33 5.96
N MET A 39 3.82 22.33 5.15
CA MET A 39 4.80 21.42 4.54
C MET A 39 5.72 22.14 3.55
N GLU A 40 5.17 23.00 2.68
CA GLU A 40 5.97 23.77 1.73
C GLU A 40 6.94 24.72 2.45
N SER A 41 6.51 25.39 3.52
CA SER A 41 7.37 26.22 4.37
C SER A 41 8.50 25.41 5.03
N ALA A 42 8.20 24.20 5.52
CA ALA A 42 9.20 23.31 6.07
C ALA A 42 10.23 22.88 5.02
N VAL A 43 9.80 22.58 3.78
CA VAL A 43 10.73 22.26 2.69
C VAL A 43 11.63 23.45 2.36
N ARG A 44 11.10 24.68 2.34
CA ARG A 44 11.91 25.89 2.16
C ARG A 44 12.98 26.01 3.24
N THR A 45 12.59 25.80 4.50
CA THR A 45 13.52 25.81 5.64
C THR A 45 14.62 24.75 5.49
N ILE A 46 14.26 23.55 4.99
CA ILE A 46 15.25 22.49 4.70
C ILE A 46 16.24 22.93 3.61
N LEU A 47 15.76 23.55 2.52
CA LEU A 47 16.63 24.05 1.44
C LEU A 47 17.63 25.08 1.97
N GLU A 48 17.17 26.05 2.74
CA GLU A 48 18.03 27.04 3.40
C GLU A 48 19.03 26.36 4.34
N GLY A 49 18.56 25.39 5.12
CA GLY A 49 19.39 24.64 6.08
C GLY A 49 20.51 23.81 5.45
N ILE A 50 20.36 23.38 4.20
CA ILE A 50 21.42 22.69 3.43
C ILE A 50 22.30 23.65 2.61
N GLY A 51 22.07 24.97 2.73
CA GLY A 51 22.85 26.01 2.04
C GLY A 51 22.41 26.33 0.62
N GLU A 52 21.21 25.92 0.21
CA GLU A 52 20.63 26.27 -1.09
C GLU A 52 19.89 27.62 -1.05
N ASP A 53 19.82 28.30 -2.20
CA ASP A 53 19.00 29.50 -2.39
C ASP A 53 17.60 29.09 -2.91
N PRO A 54 16.53 29.16 -2.09
CA PRO A 54 15.19 28.75 -2.52
C PRO A 54 14.57 29.66 -3.59
N THR A 55 15.17 30.82 -3.88
CA THR A 55 14.67 31.78 -4.87
C THR A 55 15.22 31.52 -6.29
N ARG A 56 16.25 30.68 -6.43
CA ARG A 56 16.79 30.33 -7.75
C ARG A 56 15.73 29.63 -8.61
N ALA A 57 15.79 29.87 -9.92
CA ALA A 57 14.77 29.40 -10.87
C ALA A 57 14.45 27.90 -10.77
N GLY A 58 15.44 27.05 -10.45
CA GLY A 58 15.23 25.61 -10.28
C GLY A 58 14.50 25.21 -8.99
N LEU A 59 14.53 26.03 -7.94
CA LEU A 59 14.02 25.68 -6.60
C LEU A 59 12.75 26.42 -6.17
N VAL A 60 12.36 27.49 -6.86
CA VAL A 60 11.19 28.29 -6.49
C VAL A 60 9.93 27.45 -6.26
N ASP A 61 9.73 26.43 -7.11
CA ASP A 61 8.60 25.49 -7.03
C ASP A 61 8.93 24.16 -6.31
N THR A 62 10.18 23.97 -5.86
CA THR A 62 10.59 22.74 -5.17
C THR A 62 9.77 22.46 -3.92
N PRO A 63 9.46 23.44 -3.05
CA PRO A 63 8.55 23.23 -1.91
C PRO A 63 7.24 22.55 -2.31
N SER A 64 6.56 23.05 -3.34
CA SER A 64 5.29 22.47 -3.80
C SER A 64 5.46 21.08 -4.40
N ARG A 65 6.51 20.88 -5.22
CA ARG A 65 6.79 19.56 -5.84
C ARG A 65 7.10 18.51 -4.78
N VAL A 66 7.93 18.84 -3.78
CA VAL A 66 8.30 17.92 -2.69
C VAL A 66 7.10 17.60 -1.83
N THR A 67 6.29 18.60 -1.46
CA THR A 67 5.06 18.37 -0.69
C THR A 67 4.10 17.43 -1.44
N LYS A 68 3.83 17.70 -2.73
CA LYS A 68 2.99 16.82 -3.56
C LYS A 68 3.54 15.39 -3.65
N ALA A 69 4.86 15.25 -3.84
CA ALA A 69 5.52 13.95 -3.90
C ALA A 69 5.40 13.18 -2.57
N LEU A 70 5.68 13.83 -1.43
CA LEU A 70 5.55 13.20 -0.10
C LEU A 70 4.12 12.77 0.19
N LEU A 71 3.13 13.61 -0.15
CA LEU A 71 1.71 13.27 0.00
C LEU A 71 1.32 12.07 -0.85
N TYR A 72 1.81 11.97 -2.09
CA TYR A 72 1.59 10.80 -2.94
C TYR A 72 2.27 9.54 -2.38
N MET A 73 3.54 9.65 -1.96
CA MET A 73 4.29 8.53 -1.40
C MET A 73 3.74 8.04 -0.06
N THR A 74 2.90 8.83 0.61
CA THR A 74 2.25 8.51 1.88
C THR A 74 0.72 8.36 1.77
N LYS A 75 0.16 8.32 0.55
CA LYS A 75 -1.29 8.27 0.32
C LYS A 75 -1.97 7.05 0.95
N GLY A 76 -1.22 5.96 1.16
CA GLY A 76 -1.71 4.70 1.68
C GLY A 76 -2.24 4.77 3.12
N TYR A 77 -1.93 5.84 3.88
CA TYR A 77 -2.57 6.09 5.19
C TYR A 77 -4.07 6.41 5.07
N HIS A 78 -4.52 6.89 3.91
CA HIS A 78 -5.91 7.30 3.68
C HIS A 78 -6.70 6.27 2.86
N GLU A 79 -6.07 5.14 2.53
CA GLU A 79 -6.70 4.05 1.79
C GLU A 79 -7.14 2.94 2.75
N GLY A 80 -8.42 2.57 2.67
CA GLY A 80 -9.00 1.48 3.46
C GLY A 80 -9.07 0.17 2.67
N LEU A 81 -8.75 -0.94 3.33
CA LEU A 81 -8.75 -2.28 2.73
C LEU A 81 -10.11 -2.63 2.10
N SER A 82 -11.21 -2.35 2.81
CA SER A 82 -12.58 -2.61 2.34
C SER A 82 -12.92 -1.90 1.03
N ASN A 83 -12.47 -0.66 0.86
CA ASN A 83 -12.68 0.12 -0.37
C ASN A 83 -11.90 -0.48 -1.55
N ILE A 84 -10.72 -1.04 -1.29
CA ILE A 84 -9.87 -1.61 -2.33
C ILE A 84 -10.33 -2.99 -2.74
N VAL A 85 -10.66 -3.86 -1.79
CA VAL A 85 -11.23 -5.19 -2.07
C VAL A 85 -12.56 -5.02 -2.80
N GLY A 86 -13.45 -4.16 -2.29
CA GLY A 86 -14.77 -3.93 -2.86
C GLY A 86 -15.53 -5.24 -3.05
N ASN A 87 -16.07 -5.46 -4.25
CA ASN A 87 -16.78 -6.69 -4.62
C ASN A 87 -15.91 -7.68 -5.41
N ALA A 88 -14.58 -7.53 -5.41
CA ALA A 88 -13.67 -8.34 -6.24
C ALA A 88 -13.26 -9.66 -5.57
N VAL A 89 -14.22 -10.32 -4.92
CA VAL A 89 -14.07 -11.64 -4.32
C VAL A 89 -15.03 -12.58 -5.05
N PHE A 90 -14.49 -13.62 -5.66
CA PHE A 90 -15.21 -14.52 -6.56
C PHE A 90 -15.20 -15.93 -5.97
N ASP A 91 -16.29 -16.67 -6.06
CA ASP A 91 -16.34 -18.07 -5.64
C ASP A 91 -16.10 -18.96 -6.86
N GLU A 92 -14.85 -19.37 -7.05
CA GLU A 92 -14.40 -20.16 -8.20
C GLU A 92 -14.23 -21.65 -7.83
N HIS A 93 -14.60 -22.04 -6.61
CA HIS A 93 -14.31 -23.37 -6.04
C HIS A 93 -12.85 -23.82 -6.18
N HIS A 94 -11.93 -22.86 -6.29
CA HIS A 94 -10.51 -23.13 -6.39
C HIS A 94 -9.92 -23.45 -5.01
N SER A 95 -8.96 -24.37 -4.95
CA SER A 95 -8.37 -24.83 -3.69
C SER A 95 -6.85 -25.05 -3.74
N GLU A 96 -6.22 -24.68 -4.87
CA GLU A 96 -4.77 -24.76 -5.09
C GLU A 96 -4.10 -23.40 -4.85
N MET A 97 -2.77 -23.38 -4.85
CA MET A 97 -2.02 -22.15 -4.60
C MET A 97 -2.21 -21.14 -5.74
N VAL A 98 -2.61 -19.93 -5.38
CA VAL A 98 -2.59 -18.77 -6.28
C VAL A 98 -1.37 -17.92 -5.92
N LEU A 99 -0.47 -17.72 -6.89
CA LEU A 99 0.73 -16.89 -6.75
C LEU A 99 0.67 -15.70 -7.70
N LEU A 100 0.76 -14.49 -7.15
CA LEU A 100 1.09 -13.28 -7.91
C LEU A 100 2.48 -12.81 -7.52
N ARG A 101 3.42 -12.86 -8.47
CA ARG A 101 4.83 -12.50 -8.26
C ARG A 101 5.22 -11.27 -9.06
N ASP A 102 6.39 -10.72 -8.69
CA ASP A 102 7.05 -9.60 -9.37
C ASP A 102 6.26 -8.29 -9.36
N ILE A 103 5.50 -8.07 -8.28
CA ILE A 103 4.76 -6.82 -8.06
C ILE A 103 5.77 -5.76 -7.60
N ASP A 104 6.01 -4.74 -8.42
CA ASP A 104 6.89 -3.63 -8.04
C ASP A 104 6.30 -2.84 -6.87
N ILE A 105 7.15 -2.54 -5.88
CA ILE A 105 6.80 -1.72 -4.73
C ILE A 105 7.83 -0.60 -4.54
N PHE A 106 7.32 0.54 -4.09
CA PHE A 106 8.10 1.71 -3.72
C PHE A 106 7.60 2.21 -2.37
N SER A 107 8.51 2.32 -1.40
CA SER A 107 8.17 2.77 -0.06
C SER A 107 9.25 3.70 0.49
N LEU A 108 8.97 4.32 1.64
CA LEU A 108 9.90 5.22 2.32
C LEU A 108 10.34 4.58 3.64
N CYS A 109 11.65 4.48 3.85
CA CYS A 109 12.20 4.05 5.14
C CYS A 109 11.82 5.07 6.21
N GLU A 110 11.11 4.66 7.26
CA GLU A 110 10.63 5.60 8.28
C GLU A 110 11.75 6.30 9.06
N HIS A 111 12.92 5.66 9.16
CA HIS A 111 14.08 6.21 9.88
C HIS A 111 14.75 7.40 9.17
N HIS A 112 14.63 7.48 7.85
CA HIS A 112 15.39 8.44 7.04
C HIS A 112 14.54 9.19 6.00
N MET A 113 13.27 8.79 5.82
CA MET A 113 12.40 9.25 4.73
C MET A 113 13.03 9.09 3.33
N VAL A 114 13.93 8.11 3.20
CA VAL A 114 14.64 7.76 1.97
C VAL A 114 13.99 6.50 1.36
N PRO A 115 13.84 6.41 0.03
CA PRO A 115 13.17 5.27 -0.58
C PRO A 115 13.84 3.92 -0.35
N PHE A 116 13.03 2.88 -0.25
CA PHE A 116 13.41 1.52 -0.59
C PHE A 116 12.43 0.97 -1.63
N LEU A 117 12.95 0.21 -2.59
CA LEU A 117 12.22 -0.24 -3.76
C LEU A 117 12.57 -1.69 -4.07
N GLY A 118 11.62 -2.43 -4.60
CA GLY A 118 11.81 -3.85 -4.85
C GLY A 118 10.57 -4.54 -5.35
N LYS A 119 10.50 -5.85 -5.14
CA LYS A 119 9.41 -6.71 -5.58
C LYS A 119 8.76 -7.39 -4.39
N VAL A 120 7.44 -7.50 -4.45
CA VAL A 120 6.66 -8.35 -3.55
C VAL A 120 6.05 -9.51 -4.32
N HIS A 121 6.04 -10.66 -3.68
CA HIS A 121 5.43 -11.88 -4.15
C HIS A 121 4.40 -12.32 -3.12
N ILE A 122 3.17 -12.56 -3.56
CA ILE A 122 2.03 -12.87 -2.69
C ILE A 122 1.42 -14.18 -3.18
N ALA A 123 1.41 -15.18 -2.30
CA ALA A 123 0.69 -16.43 -2.51
C ALA A 123 -0.39 -16.62 -1.45
N TYR A 124 -1.48 -17.28 -1.83
CA TYR A 124 -2.48 -17.76 -0.88
C TYR A 124 -3.11 -19.06 -1.38
N ILE A 125 -3.65 -19.86 -0.45
CA ILE A 125 -4.44 -21.05 -0.79
C ILE A 125 -5.89 -20.78 -0.36
N PRO A 126 -6.84 -20.60 -1.28
CA PRO A 126 -8.23 -20.27 -0.97
C PRO A 126 -8.97 -21.41 -0.26
N ARG A 127 -10.08 -21.05 0.40
CA ARG A 127 -11.09 -22.00 0.91
C ARG A 127 -12.24 -22.25 -0.09
N SER A 128 -12.35 -21.39 -1.11
CA SER A 128 -13.19 -21.46 -2.32
C SER A 128 -13.14 -20.10 -3.03
N LYS A 129 -13.08 -19.03 -2.22
CA LYS A 129 -13.04 -17.63 -2.64
C LYS A 129 -11.67 -17.20 -3.13
N VAL A 130 -11.63 -16.60 -4.31
CA VAL A 130 -10.46 -16.04 -4.98
C VAL A 130 -10.57 -14.52 -4.98
N LEU A 131 -9.46 -13.84 -4.69
CA LEU A 131 -9.35 -12.40 -4.79
C LEU A 131 -8.90 -12.02 -6.20
N GLY A 132 -9.55 -11.01 -6.81
CA GLY A 132 -9.11 -10.49 -8.11
C GLY A 132 -7.64 -10.06 -8.08
N LEU A 133 -6.84 -10.49 -9.05
CA LEU A 133 -5.37 -10.33 -9.04
C LEU A 133 -4.91 -8.88 -8.84
N SER A 134 -5.60 -7.92 -9.47
CA SER A 134 -5.28 -6.49 -9.31
C SER A 134 -5.44 -5.98 -7.87
N LYS A 135 -6.21 -6.66 -7.02
CA LYS A 135 -6.39 -6.29 -5.62
C LYS A 135 -5.19 -6.68 -4.76
N LEU A 136 -4.49 -7.77 -5.08
CA LEU A 136 -3.24 -8.13 -4.40
C LEU A 136 -2.18 -7.03 -4.58
N ALA A 137 -2.02 -6.55 -5.82
CA ALA A 137 -1.13 -5.42 -6.12
C ALA A 137 -1.55 -4.14 -5.40
N ARG A 138 -2.85 -3.82 -5.38
CA ARG A 138 -3.36 -2.65 -4.64
C ARG A 138 -3.17 -2.78 -3.13
N ILE A 139 -3.34 -3.97 -2.55
CA ILE A 139 -3.05 -4.22 -1.13
C ILE A 139 -1.58 -3.90 -0.85
N ALA A 140 -0.66 -4.37 -1.68
CA ALA A 140 0.76 -4.02 -1.56
C ALA A 140 0.99 -2.50 -1.65
N GLU A 141 0.27 -1.79 -2.53
CA GLU A 141 0.36 -0.34 -2.68
C GLU A 141 -0.11 0.42 -1.42
N ILE A 142 -1.23 0.04 -0.80
CA ILE A 142 -1.75 0.68 0.43
C ILE A 142 -0.67 0.76 1.51
N PHE A 143 0.06 -0.34 1.71
CA PHE A 143 1.04 -0.43 2.78
C PHE A 143 2.40 0.12 2.37
N SER A 144 2.81 -0.04 1.11
CA SER A 144 4.09 0.51 0.63
C SER A 144 4.05 2.04 0.50
N ARG A 145 2.89 2.65 0.24
CA ARG A 145 2.70 4.11 0.21
C ARG A 145 2.53 4.72 1.61
N ARG A 146 3.47 4.40 2.50
CA ARG A 146 3.57 4.84 3.90
C ARG A 146 5.06 4.99 4.28
N LEU A 147 5.32 5.60 5.43
CA LEU A 147 6.60 5.41 6.11
C LEU A 147 6.63 4.00 6.70
N GLN A 148 7.69 3.24 6.41
CA GLN A 148 7.73 1.81 6.69
C GLN A 148 9.09 1.30 7.18
N VAL A 149 9.01 0.11 7.77
CA VAL A 149 10.06 -0.88 7.95
C VAL A 149 9.67 -2.13 7.14
N GLN A 150 10.60 -2.74 6.40
CA GLN A 150 10.28 -3.78 5.41
C GLN A 150 9.59 -5.00 6.04
N GLU A 151 10.00 -5.37 7.25
CA GLU A 151 9.43 -6.45 8.06
C GLU A 151 7.95 -6.18 8.36
N ARG A 152 7.63 -4.94 8.75
CA ARG A 152 6.26 -4.51 9.04
C ARG A 152 5.41 -4.49 7.78
N LEU A 153 5.95 -3.94 6.68
CA LEU A 153 5.29 -3.93 5.37
C LEU A 153 4.92 -5.36 4.93
N THR A 154 5.87 -6.30 5.02
CA THR A 154 5.66 -7.71 4.66
C THR A 154 4.55 -8.34 5.48
N LYS A 155 4.55 -8.12 6.80
CA LYS A 155 3.53 -8.62 7.71
C LYS A 155 2.15 -8.05 7.40
N GLN A 156 2.05 -6.73 7.20
CA GLN A 156 0.78 -6.04 6.94
C GLN A 156 0.11 -6.51 5.65
N ILE A 157 0.88 -6.72 4.58
CA ILE A 157 0.34 -7.26 3.33
C ILE A 157 -0.26 -8.66 3.56
N ALA A 158 0.46 -9.54 4.26
CA ALA A 158 -0.03 -10.88 4.55
C ALA A 158 -1.32 -10.87 5.40
N GLU A 159 -1.38 -9.98 6.40
CA GLU A 159 -2.54 -9.81 7.27
C GLU A 159 -3.75 -9.26 6.52
N ALA A 160 -3.54 -8.30 5.62
CA ALA A 160 -4.62 -7.74 4.82
C ALA A 160 -5.21 -8.74 3.82
N VAL A 161 -4.39 -9.60 3.22
CA VAL A 161 -4.89 -10.69 2.37
C VAL A 161 -5.66 -11.73 3.21
N GLU A 162 -5.17 -12.06 4.41
CA GLU A 162 -5.86 -12.95 5.33
C GLU A 162 -7.23 -12.38 5.75
N GLU A 163 -7.29 -11.08 6.09
CA GLU A 163 -8.53 -10.38 6.43
C GLU A 163 -9.51 -10.34 5.25
N ALA A 164 -9.02 -10.07 4.03
CA ALA A 164 -9.87 -9.86 2.86
C ALA A 164 -10.66 -11.12 2.43
N ILE A 165 -10.04 -12.30 2.50
CA ILE A 165 -10.65 -13.53 1.95
C ILE A 165 -10.61 -14.75 2.88
N SER A 166 -10.01 -14.63 4.07
CA SER A 166 -9.86 -15.75 5.03
C SER A 166 -9.41 -17.04 4.35
N PRO A 167 -8.23 -17.07 3.72
CA PRO A 167 -7.73 -18.24 3.01
C PRO A 167 -7.24 -19.31 3.99
N ARG A 168 -6.90 -20.51 3.49
CA ARG A 168 -6.23 -21.56 4.27
C ARG A 168 -4.84 -21.12 4.74
N GLY A 169 -4.20 -20.21 4.01
CA GLY A 169 -2.96 -19.55 4.39
C GLY A 169 -2.54 -18.51 3.36
N VAL A 170 -1.60 -17.67 3.76
CA VAL A 170 -0.99 -16.62 2.93
C VAL A 170 0.53 -16.69 3.12
N ALA A 171 1.28 -16.48 2.04
CA ALA A 171 2.71 -16.26 2.05
C ALA A 171 3.02 -14.95 1.33
N VAL A 172 3.86 -14.11 1.95
CA VAL A 172 4.37 -12.89 1.32
C VAL A 172 5.88 -12.88 1.44
N VAL A 173 6.57 -12.60 0.34
CA VAL A 173 8.02 -12.34 0.31
C VAL A 173 8.24 -10.97 -0.32
N ILE A 174 9.09 -10.17 0.30
CA ILE A 174 9.58 -8.91 -0.28
C ILE A 174 11.09 -9.01 -0.40
N GLN A 175 11.62 -8.69 -1.58
CA GLN A 175 13.03 -8.41 -1.79
C GLN A 175 13.16 -6.95 -2.21
N SER A 176 13.99 -6.16 -1.51
CA SER A 176 14.15 -4.74 -1.83
C SER A 176 15.55 -4.21 -1.57
N THR A 177 15.85 -3.12 -2.26
CA THR A 177 17.09 -2.34 -2.11
C THR A 177 16.76 -1.06 -1.36
N HIS A 178 17.56 -0.76 -0.33
CA HIS A 178 17.34 0.38 0.56
C HIS A 178 18.30 1.51 0.21
N MET A 179 17.79 2.64 -0.28
CA MET A 179 18.67 3.75 -0.68
C MET A 179 19.42 4.34 0.52
N CYS A 180 18.89 4.21 1.74
CA CYS A 180 19.60 4.59 2.96
C CYS A 180 20.89 3.77 3.22
N MET A 181 21.06 2.62 2.57
CA MET A 181 22.29 1.81 2.58
C MET A 181 23.13 1.99 1.31
N VAL A 182 22.54 2.43 0.20
CA VAL A 182 23.20 2.52 -1.10
C VAL A 182 23.85 3.88 -1.32
N MET A 183 23.10 4.98 -1.12
CA MET A 183 23.55 6.34 -1.48
C MET A 183 24.14 7.12 -0.31
N ARG A 184 24.21 6.52 0.88
CA ARG A 184 24.77 7.10 2.11
C ARG A 184 25.16 6.01 3.10
N GLY A 185 25.84 6.41 4.17
CA GLY A 185 26.16 5.52 5.29
C GLY A 185 27.18 4.46 4.90
N VAL A 186 26.75 3.20 4.80
CA VAL A 186 27.64 2.05 4.50
C VAL A 186 27.91 1.84 3.01
N GLU A 187 27.12 2.47 2.14
CA GLU A 187 27.31 2.55 0.68
C GLU A 187 27.48 1.18 0.00
N LYS A 188 26.55 0.24 0.24
CA LYS A 188 26.56 -1.12 -0.33
C LYS A 188 25.54 -1.27 -1.45
N SER A 189 25.95 -0.87 -2.66
CA SER A 189 25.11 -0.91 -3.88
C SER A 189 24.61 -2.30 -4.28
N GLY A 190 25.35 -3.37 -3.92
CA GLY A 190 24.95 -4.75 -4.20
C GLY A 190 24.07 -5.40 -3.12
N SER A 191 23.76 -4.71 -2.02
CA SER A 191 22.99 -5.29 -0.92
C SER A 191 21.50 -5.32 -1.26
N SER A 192 20.86 -6.47 -1.02
CA SER A 192 19.40 -6.59 -1.04
C SER A 192 18.90 -7.23 0.24
N THR A 193 17.73 -6.80 0.70
CA THR A 193 17.10 -7.30 1.92
C THR A 193 15.87 -8.11 1.53
N MET A 194 15.79 -9.34 2.05
CA MET A 194 14.63 -10.22 1.86
C MET A 194 13.90 -10.45 3.19
N THR A 195 12.59 -10.30 3.18
CA THR A 195 11.71 -10.53 4.33
C THR A 195 10.55 -11.41 3.90
N SER A 196 10.02 -12.21 4.83
CA SER A 196 8.87 -13.08 4.54
C SER A 196 7.85 -13.11 5.69
N SER A 197 6.59 -13.37 5.38
CA SER A 197 5.51 -13.57 6.34
C SER A 197 4.65 -14.75 5.91
N MET A 198 4.70 -15.84 6.70
CA MET A 198 4.00 -17.09 6.43
C MET A 198 2.85 -17.29 7.42
N ARG A 199 1.63 -17.46 6.90
CA ARG A 199 0.39 -17.57 7.68
C ARG A 199 -0.41 -18.80 7.29
N GLY A 200 -1.21 -19.30 8.24
CA GLY A 200 -2.03 -20.50 8.05
C GLY A 200 -1.20 -21.71 7.58
N CYS A 201 -1.67 -22.37 6.52
CA CYS A 201 -1.02 -23.56 5.98
C CYS A 201 0.45 -23.36 5.54
N PHE A 202 0.85 -22.15 5.12
CA PHE A 202 2.25 -21.84 4.76
C PHE A 202 3.23 -21.91 5.94
N LYS A 203 2.79 -22.12 7.18
CA LYS A 203 3.69 -22.46 8.29
C LYS A 203 4.24 -23.88 8.21
N LYS A 204 3.64 -24.76 7.40
CA LYS A 204 4.13 -26.13 7.19
C LYS A 204 5.12 -26.17 6.02
N GLN A 205 6.23 -26.87 6.22
CA GLN A 205 7.36 -26.95 5.29
C GLN A 205 6.96 -27.26 3.84
N ARG A 206 6.09 -28.26 3.60
CA ARG A 206 5.65 -28.64 2.25
C ARG A 206 5.12 -27.48 1.40
N TYR A 207 4.38 -26.54 2.02
CA TYR A 207 3.80 -25.39 1.31
C TYR A 207 4.82 -24.28 1.11
N GLN A 208 5.82 -24.19 1.98
CA GLN A 208 6.94 -23.26 1.81
C GLN A 208 7.82 -23.71 0.65
N GLU A 209 8.15 -25.00 0.59
CA GLU A 209 8.94 -25.60 -0.48
C GLU A 209 8.28 -25.39 -1.85
N GLU A 210 6.98 -25.69 -1.97
CA GLU A 210 6.19 -25.43 -3.18
C GLU A 210 6.23 -23.95 -3.58
N PHE A 211 5.98 -23.04 -2.63
CA PHE A 211 6.01 -21.60 -2.87
C PHE A 211 7.38 -21.10 -3.33
N PHE A 212 8.45 -21.47 -2.63
CA PHE A 212 9.80 -21.05 -3.00
C PHE A 212 10.26 -21.67 -4.32
N ALA A 213 9.85 -22.90 -4.64
CA ALA A 213 10.09 -23.51 -5.95
C ALA A 213 9.42 -22.71 -7.08
N LEU A 214 8.19 -22.23 -6.87
CA LEU A 214 7.45 -21.41 -7.83
C LEU A 214 7.99 -19.98 -8.00
N LEU A 215 8.62 -19.42 -6.96
CA LEU A 215 9.34 -18.15 -7.07
C LEU A 215 10.57 -18.25 -7.98
N GLY A 216 11.11 -19.46 -8.15
CA GLY A 216 12.41 -19.70 -8.77
C GLY A 216 13.55 -19.18 -7.89
N HIS A 217 14.79 -19.48 -8.29
CA HIS A 217 15.90 -18.66 -7.83
C HIS A 217 15.68 -17.25 -8.37
N PRO A 218 15.66 -16.20 -7.53
CA PRO A 218 15.65 -14.83 -8.04
C PRO A 218 16.91 -14.68 -8.88
N SER A 219 16.75 -14.76 -10.20
CA SER A 219 17.81 -14.47 -11.14
C SER A 219 18.14 -13.00 -10.94
N LEU A 220 19.31 -12.76 -10.35
CA LEU A 220 19.98 -11.47 -10.31
C LEU A 220 20.32 -11.10 -11.77
N THR A 221 19.34 -10.56 -12.49
CA THR A 221 19.58 -9.81 -13.72
C THR A 221 19.43 -8.33 -13.42
#